data_AF-A1U841-F1
#
_entry.id   AF-A1U841-F1
#
_cell.length_a   1.000
_cell.length_b   1.000
_cell.length_c   1.000
_cell.angle_alpha   90.00
_cell.angle_beta   90.00
_cell.angle_gamma   90.00
#
_symmetry.space_group_name_H-M   'P 1'
#
loop_
_entity.id
_entity.type
_entity.pdbx_description
1 polymer ?
#
loop_
_entity_poly.entity_id
_entity_poly.type
_entity_poly.pdbx_seq_one_letter_code
_entity_poly.pdbx_strand_id
1 'polypeptide(L)' 'MNNAAAETMNWQPHTKDDHPIQTGDRLWWSDLNGAEKPRWVEVKQIDLEEGLIFCKDQTDTNLMTVPEELTTQAN' A
#
# COMPACT_ATOMS: atom_id res chain seq x y z
N MET A 1 19.17 21.92 25.88
CA MET A 1 19.05 20.63 25.18
C MET A 1 17.56 20.34 25.08
N ASN A 2 16.92 20.66 23.96
CA ASN A 2 15.50 20.35 23.77
C ASN A 2 15.42 19.22 22.76
N ASN A 3 15.38 17.98 23.26
CA ASN A 3 14.91 16.84 22.47
C ASN A 3 13.41 17.04 22.27
N ALA A 4 13.03 17.77 21.22
CA ALA A 4 11.72 17.58 20.62
C ALA A 4 11.76 16.19 19.99
N ALA A 5 11.34 15.17 20.76
CA ALA A 5 10.92 13.92 20.17
C ALA A 5 9.82 14.30 19.18
N ALA A 6 10.14 14.22 17.88
CA ALA A 6 9.15 14.34 16.85
C ALA A 6 8.04 13.37 17.22
N GLU A 7 6.86 13.88 17.52
CA GLU A 7 5.64 13.08 17.55
C GLU A 7 5.49 12.53 16.14
N THR A 8 6.11 11.39 15.86
CA THR A 8 5.81 10.59 14.69
C THR A 8 4.34 10.26 14.84
N MET A 9 3.47 11.02 14.18
CA MET A 9 2.09 10.63 13.96
C MET A 9 2.15 9.19 13.49
N ASN A 10 1.61 8.26 14.29
CA ASN A 10 1.51 6.84 13.97
C ASN A 10 0.46 6.65 12.87
N TRP A 11 0.62 7.36 11.75
CA TRP A 11 -0.22 7.20 10.59
C TRP A 11 0.14 5.87 9.94
N GLN A 12 -0.88 5.03 9.76
CA GLN A 12 -0.78 3.74 9.09
C GLN A 12 -1.75 3.77 7.90
N PRO A 13 -1.29 3.50 6.68
CA PRO A 13 -2.19 3.43 5.53
C PRO A 13 -3.13 2.23 5.67
N HIS A 14 -4.37 2.41 5.22
CA HIS A 14 -5.41 1.39 5.21
C HIS A 14 -5.90 1.18 3.78
N THR A 15 -6.21 -0.07 3.43
CA THR A 15 -6.85 -0.41 2.16
C THR A 15 -8.19 0.30 2.01
N LYS A 16 -8.75 0.27 0.80
CA LYS A 16 -10.09 0.81 0.54
C LYS A 16 -11.19 0.17 1.41
N ASP A 17 -11.00 -1.08 1.83
CA ASP A 17 -11.88 -1.82 2.74
C ASP A 17 -11.45 -1.76 4.23
N ASP A 18 -10.66 -0.74 4.59
CA ASP A 18 -10.25 -0.40 5.97
C ASP A 18 -9.38 -1.46 6.67
N HIS A 19 -8.59 -2.21 5.90
CA HIS A 19 -7.58 -3.12 6.44
C HIS A 19 -6.22 -2.41 6.57
N PRO A 20 -5.55 -2.45 7.73
CA PRO A 20 -4.25 -1.83 7.92
C PRO A 20 -3.18 -2.52 7.05
N ILE A 21 -2.46 -1.75 6.26
CA ILE A 21 -1.49 -2.28 5.30
C ILE A 21 -0.14 -2.55 5.97
N GLN A 22 0.42 -3.73 5.73
CA GLN A 22 1.72 -4.14 6.25
C GLN A 22 2.63 -4.72 5.16
N THR A 23 3.95 -4.60 5.33
CA THR A 23 4.91 -5.30 4.47
C THR A 23 4.71 -6.81 4.56
N GLY A 24 4.67 -7.48 3.41
CA GLY A 24 4.37 -8.91 3.28
C GLY A 24 2.90 -9.21 3.05
N ASP A 25 2.00 -8.23 3.19
CA ASP A 25 0.59 -8.43 2.88
C ASP A 25 0.41 -8.78 1.41
N ARG A 26 -0.49 -9.73 1.15
CA ARG A 26 -0.96 -10.05 -0.19
C ARG A 26 -2.33 -9.43 -0.39
N LEU A 27 -2.41 -8.39 -1.23
CA LEU A 27 -3.59 -7.56 -1.44
C LEU A 27 -4.02 -7.61 -2.91
N TRP A 28 -5.30 -7.42 -3.16
CA TRP A 28 -5.83 -7.28 -4.50
C TRP A 28 -5.64 -5.83 -4.93
N TRP A 29 -4.94 -5.62 -6.03
CA TRP A 29 -4.72 -4.31 -6.61
C TRP A 29 -5.61 -4.09 -7.83
N SER A 30 -6.20 -2.91 -7.91
CA SER A 30 -6.95 -2.43 -9.07
C SER A 30 -6.68 -0.93 -9.27
N ASP A 31 -6.16 -0.56 -10.44
CA ASP A 31 -6.02 0.84 -10.85
C ASP A 31 -7.37 1.56 -10.80
N LEU A 32 -7.39 2.77 -10.21
CA LEU A 32 -8.58 3.62 -10.11
C LEU A 32 -9.14 4.01 -11.48
N ASN A 33 -8.30 4.10 -12.50
CA ASN A 33 -8.68 4.51 -13.85
C ASN A 33 -9.05 3.34 -14.76
N GLY A 34 -8.81 2.10 -14.31
CA GLY A 34 -9.08 0.89 -15.09
C GLY A 34 -8.21 0.70 -16.33
N ALA A 35 -7.03 1.34 -16.40
CA ALA A 35 -6.10 1.18 -17.51
C ALA A 35 -5.39 -0.17 -17.47
N GLU A 36 -5.24 -0.74 -16.28
CA GLU A 36 -4.57 -2.01 -16.06
C GLU A 36 -5.50 -3.11 -15.53
N LYS A 37 -5.14 -4.35 -15.81
CA LYS A 37 -5.89 -5.52 -15.31
C LYS A 37 -5.66 -5.71 -13.80
N PRO A 38 -6.72 -5.83 -12.99
CA PRO A 38 -6.61 -6.12 -11.56
C PRO A 38 -5.89 -7.45 -11.30
N ARG A 39 -5.13 -7.52 -10.20
CA ARG A 39 -4.32 -8.69 -9.84
C ARG A 39 -3.88 -8.68 -8.39
N TRP A 40 -3.46 -9.84 -7.89
CA TRP A 40 -2.81 -9.95 -6.59
C TRP A 40 -1.41 -9.36 -6.62
N VAL A 41 -1.09 -8.59 -5.59
CA VAL A 41 0.24 -8.04 -5.34
C VAL A 41 0.67 -8.33 -3.91
N GLU A 42 1.98 -8.36 -3.68
CA GLU A 42 2.58 -8.44 -2.36
C GLU A 42 3.23 -7.10 -2.00
N VAL A 43 2.93 -6.57 -0.82
CA VAL A 43 3.50 -5.32 -0.31
C VAL A 43 4.97 -5.56 0.06
N LYS A 44 5.88 -4.81 -0.56
CA LYS A 44 7.33 -4.90 -0.30
C LYS A 44 7.84 -3.78 0.59
N GLN A 45 7.30 -2.57 0.42
CA GLN A 45 7.69 -1.41 1.21
C GLN A 45 6.53 -0.42 1.28
N ILE A 46 6.47 0.30 2.38
CA ILE A 46 5.52 1.40 2.60
C ILE A 46 6.36 2.66 2.82
N ASP A 47 6.10 3.69 2.02
CA ASP A 47 6.65 5.02 2.20
C ASP A 47 5.60 5.88 2.92
N LEU A 48 5.82 6.09 4.21
CA LEU A 48 4.90 6.84 5.06
C LEU A 48 5.01 8.36 4.86
N GLU A 49 6.11 8.85 4.29
CA GLU A 49 6.29 10.28 4.04
C GLU A 49 5.47 10.72 2.82
N GLU A 50 5.50 9.91 1.75
CA GLU A 50 4.78 10.19 0.49
C GLU A 50 3.40 9.51 0.43
N GLY A 51 3.09 8.62 1.37
CA GLY A 51 1.83 7.84 1.36
C GLY A 51 1.75 6.81 0.23
N LEU A 52 2.90 6.33 -0.25
CA LEU A 52 3.03 5.41 -1.37
C LEU A 52 3.32 3.98 -0.89
N ILE A 53 2.85 3.02 -1.67
CA ILE A 53 3.04 1.60 -1.40
C ILE A 53 3.76 0.97 -2.59
N PHE A 54 4.88 0.30 -2.29
CA PHE A 54 5.64 -0.45 -3.28
C PHE A 54 5.27 -1.91 -3.19
N CYS A 55 4.77 -2.43 -4.29
CA CYS A 55 4.22 -3.76 -4.42
C CYS A 55 4.95 -4.56 -5.50
N LYS A 56 4.84 -5.88 -5.44
CA LYS A 56 5.29 -6.78 -6.50
C LYS A 56 4.18 -7.73 -6.87
N ASP A 57 3.93 -7.93 -8.15
CA ASP A 57 2.96 -8.94 -8.59
C ASP A 57 3.60 -10.32 -8.78
N GLN A 58 2.75 -11.30 -9.08
CA GLN A 58 3.13 -12.70 -9.32
C GLN A 58 4.04 -12.91 -10.55
N THR A 59 4.21 -11.90 -11.40
CA THR A 59 5.10 -11.92 -12.56
C THR A 59 6.45 -11.28 -12.28
N ASP A 60 6.71 -10.94 -11.02
CA ASP A 60 7.90 -10.22 -10.56
C ASP A 60 7.95 -8.74 -11.02
N THR A 61 6.82 -8.19 -11.48
CA THR A 61 6.71 -6.78 -11.86
C THR A 61 6.54 -5.91 -10.62
N ASN A 62 7.37 -4.87 -10.49
CA ASN A 62 7.26 -3.89 -9.41
C ASN A 62 6.19 -2.85 -9.77
N LEU A 63 5.38 -2.49 -8.78
CA LEU A 63 4.27 -1.56 -8.89
C LEU A 63 4.38 -0.53 -7.76
N MET A 64 4.06 0.72 -8.06
CA MET A 64 3.90 1.77 -7.07
C MET A 64 2.44 2.16 -7.09
N THR A 65 1.81 2.15 -5.92
CA THR A 65 0.35 2.29 -5.76
C THR A 65 0.02 3.09 -4.51
N VAL A 66 -1.26 3.38 -4.32
CA VAL A 66 -1.84 4.10 -3.18
C VAL A 66 -2.82 3.19 -2.42
N PRO A 67 -3.12 3.46 -1.15
CA PRO A 67 -3.98 2.60 -0.33
C PRO A 67 -5.39 2.37 -0.92
N GLU A 68 -5.94 3.35 -1.64
CA GLU A 68 -7.27 3.31 -2.24
C GLU A 68 -7.41 2.32 -3.41
N GLU A 69 -6.28 1.87 -3.98
CA GLU A 69 -6.22 0.87 -5.05
C GLU A 69 -6.14 -0.56 -4.52
N LEU A 70 -6.00 -0.73 -3.20
CA LEU A 70 -5.80 -2.01 -2.56
C LEU A 70 -7.06 -2.45 -1.81
N THR A 71 -7.39 -3.74 -1.90
CA THR A 71 -8.42 -4.41 -1.10
C THR A 71 -7.94 -5.76 -0.59
N THR A 72 -8.52 -6.26 0.50
CA THR A 72 -8.18 -7.60 1.03
C THR A 72 -8.76 -8.74 0.19
N GLN A 73 -9.77 -8.44 -0.63
CA GLN A 73 -10.46 -9.41 -1.48
C GLN A 73 -10.48 -8.94 -2.93
N ALA A 74 -10.53 -9.91 -3.84
CA ALA A 74 -10.75 -9.62 -5.25
C ALA A 74 -12.16 -9.07 -5.46
N ASN A 75 -12.23 -7.87 -6.04
CA ASN A 75 -13.45 -7.24 -6.51
C ASN A 75 -13.78 -7.65 -7.95
#